data_AF-A0A6A5WRY8-F1
#
_entry.id   AF-A0A6A5WRY8-F1
#
_cell.length_a   1.000
_cell.length_b   1.000
_cell.length_c   1.000
_cell.angle_alpha   90.00
_cell.angle_beta   90.00
_cell.angle_gamma   90.00
#
_symmetry.space_group_name_H-M   'P 1'
#
loop_
_entity.id
_entity.type
_entity.pdbx_description
1 polymer ?
#
loop_
_entity_poly.entity_id
_entity_poly.type
_entity_poly.pdbx_seq_one_letter_code
_entity_poly.pdbx_strand_id
1 'polypeptide(L)' 'STDFVLEVQECTRQLHLWRNGFSLNDGSPLSYDDPENKKILDKIFNGQTPHGFFGVQPGERVEVELRPHPDDDYRAPE' A
#
# COMPACT_ATOMS: atom_id res chain seq x y z
N SER A 1 -24.25 -30.10 -4.46
CA SER A 1 -24.17 -28.64 -4.41
C SER A 1 -23.01 -28.28 -3.52
N THR A 2 -21.88 -27.91 -4.10
CA THR A 2 -20.76 -27.37 -3.33
C THR A 2 -20.77 -25.88 -3.60
N ASP A 3 -21.23 -25.13 -2.61
CA ASP A 3 -21.08 -23.70 -2.55
C ASP A 3 -19.56 -23.43 -2.53
N PHE A 4 -19.01 -23.07 -3.68
CA PHE A 4 -17.65 -22.55 -3.77
C PHE A 4 -17.71 -21.15 -3.17
N VAL A 5 -17.65 -21.06 -1.84
CA VAL A 5 -17.26 -19.83 -1.19
C VAL A 5 -15.84 -19.61 -1.67
N LEU A 6 -15.65 -18.71 -2.64
CA LEU A 6 -14.36 -18.09 -2.87
C LEU A 6 -14.05 -17.40 -1.55
N GLU A 7 -13.33 -18.08 -0.66
CA GLU A 7 -12.73 -17.47 0.52
C GLU A 7 -11.82 -16.38 -0.06
N VAL A 8 -12.35 -15.16 -0.11
CA VAL A 8 -11.57 -14.00 -0.51
C VAL A 8 -10.49 -13.91 0.55
N GLN A 9 -9.26 -14.25 0.18
CA GLN A 9 -8.13 -14.03 1.07
C GLN A 9 -7.97 -12.51 1.17
N GLU A 10 -8.39 -11.97 2.31
CA GLU A 10 -8.34 -10.55 2.62
C GLU A 10 -6.98 -10.25 3.24
N CYS A 11 -6.17 -9.50 2.51
CA CYS A 11 -4.86 -9.05 2.97
C CYS A 11 -4.96 -7.61 3.45
N THR A 12 -4.68 -7.34 4.72
CA THR A 12 -4.55 -5.95 5.19
C THR A 12 -3.12 -5.44 4.95
N ARG A 13 -3.00 -4.19 4.52
CA ARG A 13 -1.72 -3.49 4.32
C ARG A 13 -1.81 -2.09 4.93
N GLN A 14 -0.79 -1.68 5.66
CA GLN A 14 -0.74 -0.36 6.28
C GLN A 14 0.06 0.58 5.39
N LEU A 15 -0.57 1.64 4.89
CA LEU A 15 0.10 2.68 4.12
C LEU A 15 0.42 3.84 5.05
N HIS A 16 1.68 3.97 5.44
CA HIS A 16 2.16 5.05 6.28
C HIS A 16 2.43 6.27 5.39
N LEU A 17 1.76 7.38 5.68
CA LEU A 17 1.97 8.65 4.99
C LEU A 17 2.81 9.56 5.87
N TRP A 18 4.07 9.72 5.51
CA TRP A 18 5.02 10.59 6.18
C TRP A 18 4.99 11.98 5.54
N ARG A 19 5.70 12.92 6.15
CA ARG A 19 5.80 14.28 5.62
C ARG A 19 6.57 14.37 4.29
N ASN A 20 7.63 13.57 4.14
CA ASN A 20 8.53 13.55 2.98
C ASN A 20 8.29 12.39 2.00
N GLY A 21 7.38 11.46 2.33
CA GLY A 21 7.13 10.29 1.50
C GLY A 21 6.05 9.39 2.10
N PHE A 22 6.01 8.15 1.64
CA PHE A 22 5.10 7.13 2.17
C PHE A 22 5.78 5.77 2.19
N SER A 23 5.37 4.87 3.06
CA SER A 23 5.87 3.49 3.10
C SER A 23 4.71 2.50 3.25
N LEU A 24 4.93 1.28 2.78
CA LEU A 24 3.95 0.20 2.90
C LEU A 24 4.40 -0.81 3.96
N ASN A 25 3.58 -1.04 4.98
CA ASN A 25 3.94 -1.79 6.19
C ASN A 25 5.29 -1.29 6.73
N ASP A 26 6.25 -2.21 6.89
CA ASP A 26 7.63 -1.94 7.30
C ASP A 26 8.60 -1.82 6.09
N GLY A 27 8.06 -1.58 4.90
CA GLY A 27 8.83 -1.46 3.66
C GLY A 27 9.64 -0.17 3.56
N SER A 28 10.52 -0.12 2.55
CA SER A 28 11.29 1.08 2.22
C SER A 28 10.37 2.26 1.89
N PRO A 29 10.77 3.49 2.24
CA PRO A 29 9.98 4.66 1.94
C PRO A 29 10.06 4.95 0.44
N LEU A 30 9.00 5.54 -0.05
CA LEU A 30 8.90 6.10 -1.37
C LEU A 30 8.76 7.61 -1.22
N SER A 31 9.74 8.35 -1.73
CA SER A 31 9.70 9.82 -1.72
C SER A 31 8.59 10.32 -2.63
N TYR A 32 7.93 11.42 -2.21
CA TYR A 32 7.00 12.14 -3.07
C TYR A 32 7.69 12.86 -4.23
N ASP A 33 9.01 13.00 -4.27
CA ASP A 33 9.68 13.65 -5.40
C ASP A 33 9.73 12.77 -6.67
N ASP A 34 9.70 11.45 -6.50
CA ASP A 34 9.76 10.51 -7.62
C ASP A 34 8.39 10.41 -8.34
N PRO A 35 8.32 10.68 -9.65
CA PRO A 35 7.07 10.59 -10.41
C PRO A 35 6.48 9.16 -10.47
N GLU A 36 7.29 8.10 -10.37
CA GLU A 36 6.79 6.72 -10.32
C GLU A 36 6.08 6.46 -8.99
N ASN A 37 6.62 6.96 -7.88
CA ASN A 37 5.99 6.84 -6.56
C ASN A 37 4.65 7.57 -6.51
N LYS A 38 4.56 8.75 -7.12
CA LYS A 38 3.27 9.48 -7.26
C LYS A 38 2.23 8.64 -8.00
N LYS A 39 2.62 7.95 -9.08
CA LYS A 39 1.70 7.07 -9.84
C LYS A 39 1.22 5.89 -9.00
N ILE A 40 2.10 5.31 -8.18
CA ILE A 40 1.71 4.22 -7.26
C ILE A 40 0.67 4.74 -6.27
N LEU A 41 0.93 5.88 -5.64
CA LEU A 41 0.05 6.49 -4.66
C LEU A 41 -1.33 6.83 -5.26
N ASP A 42 -1.34 7.42 -6.46
CA ASP A 42 -2.56 7.73 -7.19
C ASP A 42 -3.39 6.48 -7.47
N LYS A 43 -2.75 5.39 -7.94
CA LYS A 43 -3.43 4.10 -8.13
C LYS A 43 -4.09 3.62 -6.84
N ILE A 44 -3.35 3.64 -5.72
CA ILE A 44 -3.86 3.19 -4.42
C ILE A 44 -5.10 4.02 -4.01
N PHE A 45 -5.05 5.35 -4.13
CA PHE A 45 -6.18 6.22 -3.80
C PHE A 45 -7.38 6.04 -4.73
N ASN A 46 -7.14 5.66 -5.99
CA ASN A 46 -8.21 5.32 -6.93
C ASN A 46 -8.75 3.88 -6.75
N GLY A 47 -8.31 3.16 -5.71
CA GLY A 47 -8.69 1.76 -5.48
C GLY A 47 -8.10 0.80 -6.51
N GLN A 48 -7.11 1.24 -7.27
CA GLN A 48 -6.38 0.43 -8.23
C GLN A 48 -5.17 -0.20 -7.55
N THR A 49 -5.06 -1.51 -7.65
CA THR A 49 -3.91 -2.26 -7.12
C THR A 49 -2.71 -2.06 -8.04
N PRO A 50 -1.62 -1.39 -7.62
CA PRO A 50 -0.39 -1.33 -8.41
C PRO A 50 0.20 -2.74 -8.47
N HIS A 51 0.41 -3.26 -9.68
CA HIS A 51 0.97 -4.60 -9.89
C HIS A 51 2.28 -4.78 -9.10
N GLY A 52 2.33 -5.78 -8.22
CA GLY A 52 3.53 -6.15 -7.46
C GLY A 52 3.81 -5.31 -6.21
N PHE A 53 3.16 -4.16 -6.00
CA PHE A 53 3.45 -3.30 -4.85
C PHE A 53 2.95 -3.91 -3.52
N PHE A 54 1.75 -4.47 -3.52
CA PHE A 54 1.17 -5.09 -2.31
C PHE A 54 1.57 -6.55 -2.09
N GLY A 55 2.31 -7.15 -3.04
CA GLY A 55 2.67 -8.57 -3.00
C GLY A 55 1.47 -9.52 -2.99
N VAL A 56 0.34 -9.10 -3.57
CA VAL A 56 -0.92 -9.88 -3.60
C VAL A 56 -1.00 -10.81 -4.79
N GLN A 57 -1.65 -11.95 -4.59
CA GLN A 57 -1.98 -12.89 -5.66
C GLN A 57 -3.23 -12.42 -6.43
N PRO A 58 -3.35 -12.79 -7.72
CA PRO A 58 -4.56 -12.52 -8.50
C PRO A 58 -5.79 -13.15 -7.83
N GLY A 59 -6.78 -12.32 -7.47
CA GLY A 59 -8.01 -12.75 -6.81
C GLY A 59 -8.09 -12.43 -5.31
N GLU A 60 -7.00 -11.96 -4.70
CA GLU A 60 -7.02 -11.47 -3.31
C GLU A 60 -7.57 -10.03 -3.25
N ARG A 61 -8.35 -9.76 -2.21
CA ARG A 61 -8.78 -8.40 -1.89
C ARG A 61 -7.77 -7.82 -0.90
N VAL A 62 -7.17 -6.69 -1.26
CA VAL A 62 -6.34 -5.93 -0.32
C VAL A 62 -7.15 -4.81 0.30
N GLU A 63 -7.09 -4.75 1.63
CA GLU A 63 -7.54 -3.59 2.40
C GLU A 63 -6.33 -2.74 2.73
N VAL A 64 -6.39 -1.45 2.39
CA VAL A 64 -5.32 -0.49 2.66
C VAL A 64 -5.75 0.41 3.81
N GLU A 65 -5.06 0.28 4.94
CA GLU A 65 -5.24 1.16 6.09
C GLU A 65 -4.28 2.35 5.98
N LEU A 66 -4.83 3.55 5.83
CA LEU A 66 -4.05 4.79 5.77
C LEU A 66 -3.64 5.21 7.20
N ARG A 67 -2.33 5.35 7.41
CA ARG A 67 -1.72 5.78 8.67
C ARG A 67 -0.98 7.10 8.46
N PRO A 68 -1.62 8.25 8.65
CA PRO A 68 -0.97 9.54 8.50
C PRO A 68 -0.04 9.84 9.68
N HIS A 69 1.18 10.26 9.36
CA HIS A 69 2.23 10.71 10.28
C HIS A 69 2.71 12.11 9.85
N PRO A 70 1.87 13.16 10.05
CA PRO A 70 2.14 14.50 9.52
C PRO A 70 3.32 15.21 10.23
N ASP A 71 3.61 14.83 11.47
CA ASP A 71 4.68 15.41 12.29
C ASP A 71 6.01 14.65 12.17
N ASP A 72 6.01 13.49 11.51
CA ASP A 72 7.21 12.65 11.35
C ASP A 72 7.70 12.68 9.90
N ASP A 73 8.97 13.06 9.74
CA ASP A 73 9.73 12.78 8.52
C ASP A 73 10.18 11.33 8.55
N TYR A 74 9.97 10.59 7.46
CA TYR A 74 10.51 9.24 7.36
C TYR A 74 12.03 9.29 7.44
N ARG A 75 12.59 8.50 8.36
CA ARG A 75 14.03 8.21 8.44
C ARG A 75 14.21 6.74 8.11
N ALA A 76 15.03 6.47 7.08
CA ALA A 76 15.44 5.10 6.80
C ALA A 76 16.15 4.53 8.04
N PRO A 77 15.87 3.28 8.44
CA PRO A 77 16.71 2.62 9.42
C PRO A 77 18.14 2.55 8.84
N GLU A 78 19.14 3.03 9.61
CA GLU A 78 20.56 2.93 9.25
C GLU A 78 21.10 1.49 9.36
#